data_AF-A0A800ID47-F1
#
_entry.id   AF-A0A800ID47-F1
#
_cell.length_a   1.000
_cell.length_b   1.000
_cell.length_c   1.000
_cell.angle_alpha   90.00
_cell.angle_beta   90.00
_cell.angle_gamma   90.00
#
_symmetry.space_group_name_H-M   'P 1'
#
loop_
_entity.id
_entity.type
_entity.pdbx_description
1 polymer ?
#
loop_
_entity_poly.entity_id
_entity_poly.type
_entity_poly.pdbx_seq_one_letter_code
_entity_poly.pdbx_strand_id
1 'polypeptide(L)' 'MNKIINAEAEIVLRPAPPTDLFDVLALNNEAVPAVNLLEIADLERFAEVAHTFLVGEIESRIQGF' A
#
# COMPACT_ATOMS: atom_id res chain seq x y z
N MET A 1 -17.66 24.85 -24.22
CA MET A 1 -17.57 23.40 -23.98
C MET A 1 -16.45 23.20 -22.96
N ASN A 2 -16.79 23.16 -21.67
CA ASN A 2 -15.80 22.94 -20.62
C ASN A 2 -15.38 21.47 -20.70
N LYS A 3 -14.11 21.21 -21.05
CA LYS A 3 -13.51 19.89 -20.82
C LYS A 3 -13.48 19.70 -19.31
N ILE A 4 -14.32 18.80 -18.81
CA ILE A 4 -14.08 18.17 -17.51
C ILE A 4 -12.83 17.33 -17.76
N ILE A 5 -11.68 17.87 -17.35
CA ILE A 5 -10.45 17.09 -17.30
C ILE A 5 -10.62 16.28 -16.02
N ASN A 6 -10.96 14.99 -16.15
CA ASN A 6 -10.71 14.06 -15.05
C ASN A 6 -9.20 14.09 -14.85
N ALA A 7 -8.72 14.83 -13.85
CA ALA A 7 -7.36 14.65 -13.40
C ALA A 7 -7.31 13.23 -12.83
N GLU A 8 -6.72 12.31 -13.58
CA GLU A 8 -6.40 10.99 -13.03
C GLU A 8 -5.53 11.25 -11.80
N ALA A 9 -5.91 10.64 -10.68
CA ALA A 9 -5.21 10.85 -9.42
C ALA A 9 -3.76 10.38 -9.59
N GLU A 10 -2.80 11.26 -9.27
CA GLU A 10 -1.39 10.92 -9.38
C GLU A 10 -1.03 9.85 -8.34
N ILE A 11 -0.42 8.76 -8.81
CA ILE A 11 0.10 7.71 -7.95
C ILE A 11 1.58 7.96 -7.72
N VAL A 12 1.96 8.08 -6.46
CA VAL A 12 3.37 8.18 -6.04
C VAL A 12 3.82 6.84 -5.49
N LEU A 13 4.86 6.26 -6.09
CA LEU A 13 5.53 5.06 -5.55
C LEU A 13 6.66 5.49 -4.62
N ARG A 14 6.71 4.95 -3.41
CA ARG A 14 7.79 5.22 -2.45
C ARG A 14 8.14 4.00 -1.59
N PRO A 15 9.37 3.94 -1.03
CA PRO A 15 9.68 2.98 0.01
C PRO A 15 8.73 3.10 1.21
N ALA A 16 8.34 1.96 1.75
CA ALA A 16 7.47 1.85 2.91
C ALA A 16 8.32 1.75 4.20
N PRO A 17 8.34 2.80 5.05
CA PRO A 17 8.92 2.69 6.39
C PRO A 17 8.11 1.74 7.29
N PRO A 18 8.67 1.29 8.42
CA PRO A 18 7.98 0.41 9.37
C PRO A 18 6.62 0.95 9.87
N THR A 19 6.44 2.27 9.88
CA THR A 19 5.18 2.90 10.29
C THR A 19 4.01 2.60 9.35
N ASP A 20 4.27 2.18 8.12
CA ASP A 20 3.25 1.94 7.09
C ASP A 20 2.70 0.51 7.13
N LEU A 21 3.36 -0.39 7.87
CA LEU A 21 3.03 -1.83 7.84
C LEU A 21 1.61 -2.11 8.35
N PHE A 22 1.08 -1.29 9.25
CA PHE A 22 -0.31 -1.44 9.72
C PHE A 22 -1.34 -1.11 8.63
N ASP A 23 -1.09 -0.09 7.80
CA ASP A 23 -1.96 0.27 6.69
C ASP A 23 -1.88 -0.78 5.58
N VAL A 24 -0.68 -1.29 5.30
CA VAL A 24 -0.45 -2.42 4.38
C VAL A 24 -1.20 -3.67 4.84
N LEU A 25 -1.15 -3.98 6.14
CA LEU A 25 -1.85 -5.12 6.73
C LEU A 25 -3.36 -5.00 6.57
N ALA A 26 -3.90 -3.81 6.83
CA ALA A 26 -5.31 -3.52 6.68
C ALA A 26 -5.75 -3.72 5.22
N LEU A 27 -5.00 -3.17 4.25
CA LEU A 27 -5.28 -3.32 2.83
C LEU A 27 -5.23 -4.77 2.36
N ASN A 28 -4.21 -5.54 2.76
CA ASN A 28 -4.11 -6.96 2.42
C ASN A 28 -5.34 -7.74 2.90
N ASN A 29 -5.70 -7.54 4.17
CA ASN A 29 -6.76 -8.29 4.82
C ASN A 29 -8.16 -7.85 4.36
N GLU A 30 -8.32 -6.60 3.89
CA GLU A 30 -9.54 -6.12 3.22
C GLU A 30 -9.68 -6.74 1.82
N ALA A 31 -8.59 -6.79 1.03
CA ALA A 31 -8.62 -7.26 -0.35
C ALA A 31 -8.87 -8.78 -0.47
N VAL A 32 -8.37 -9.58 0.46
CA VAL A 32 -8.51 -11.05 0.41
C VAL A 32 -8.81 -11.65 1.79
N PRO A 33 -10.07 -11.50 2.28
CA PRO A 33 -10.44 -12.05 3.58
C PRO A 33 -10.23 -13.57 3.60
N ALA A 34 -9.41 -14.04 4.54
CA ALA A 34 -9.22 -15.44 4.92
C ALA A 34 -8.47 -16.40 3.96
N VAL A 35 -7.95 -15.95 2.81
CA VAL A 35 -7.10 -16.81 1.95
C VAL A 35 -5.60 -16.59 2.20
N ASN A 36 -5.23 -15.38 2.62
CA ASN A 36 -3.84 -14.98 2.86
C ASN A 36 -3.77 -14.04 4.06
N LEU A 37 -4.38 -14.45 5.19
CA LEU A 37 -4.37 -13.66 6.42
C LEU A 37 -2.92 -13.49 6.85
N LEU A 38 -2.43 -12.26 6.74
CA LEU A 38 -1.14 -11.87 7.26
C LEU A 38 -1.32 -11.35 8.68
N GLU A 39 -0.31 -11.58 9.51
CA GLU A 39 -0.08 -10.84 10.74
C GLU A 39 0.99 -9.79 10.51
N ILE A 40 1.13 -8.84 11.45
CA ILE A 40 2.13 -7.78 11.34
C ILE A 40 3.55 -8.35 11.24
N ALA A 41 3.83 -9.47 11.91
CA ALA A 41 5.13 -10.14 11.89
C ALA A 41 5.51 -10.65 10.49
N ASP A 42 4.54 -11.02 9.66
CA ASP A 42 4.80 -11.44 8.28
C ASP A 42 5.28 -10.25 7.44
N LEU A 43 4.65 -9.08 7.62
CA LEU A 43 5.05 -7.85 6.93
C LEU A 43 6.39 -7.31 7.39
N GLU A 44 6.69 -7.39 8.69
CA GLU A 44 8.00 -7.07 9.24
C GLU A 44 9.09 -7.93 8.59
N ARG A 45 8.84 -9.25 8.47
CA ARG A 45 9.74 -10.18 7.79
C ARG A 45 9.91 -9.82 6.32
N PHE A 46 8.84 -9.44 5.61
CA PHE A 46 8.94 -9.02 4.21
C PHE A 46 9.79 -7.76 4.07
N ALA A 47 9.58 -6.75 4.93
CA ALA A 47 10.35 -5.53 4.93
C ALA A 47 11.85 -5.78 5.24
N GLU A 48 12.16 -6.78 6.06
CA GLU A 48 13.54 -7.18 6.38
C GLU A 48 14.26 -7.84 5.19
N VAL A 49 13.58 -8.74 4.47
CA VAL A 49 14.23 -9.56 3.43
C VAL A 49 14.08 -9.01 2.02
N ALA A 50 13.12 -8.12 1.78
CA ALA A 50 12.89 -7.52 0.47
C ALA A 50 14.04 -6.58 0.10
N HIS A 51 14.47 -6.60 -1.16
CA HIS A 51 15.39 -5.59 -1.69
C HIS A 51 14.77 -4.18 -1.61
N THR A 52 13.45 -4.07 -1.78
CA THR A 52 12.68 -2.85 -1.59
C THR A 52 11.23 -3.21 -1.30
N PHE A 53 10.67 -2.65 -0.23
CA PHE A 53 9.24 -2.73 0.10
C PHE A 53 8.60 -1.39 -0.29
N LEU A 54 7.65 -1.41 -1.23
CA LEU A 54 7.09 -0.20 -1.85
C LEU A 54 5.60 -0.07 -1.50
N VAL A 55 5.12 1.17 -1.48
CA VAL A 55 3.70 1.50 -1.43
C VAL A 55 3.35 2.49 -2.54
N GLY A 56 2.12 2.39 -3.03
CA GLY A 56 1.50 3.36 -3.90
C GLY A 56 0.58 4.29 -3.13
N GLU A 57 0.79 5.59 -3.28
CA GLU A 57 0.00 6.62 -2.61
C GLU A 57 -0.82 7.46 -3.59
N ILE A 58 -2.04 7.80 -3.16
CA ILE A 58 -2.87 8.83 -3.77
C ILE A 58 -3.26 9.79 -2.64
N GLU A 59 -3.01 11.10 -2.82
CA GLU A 59 -3.35 12.14 -1.84
C GLU A 59 -2.82 11.82 -0.41
N SER A 60 -1.58 11.33 -0.32
CA SER A 60 -0.91 10.94 0.92
C SER A 60 -1.60 9.80 1.69
N ARG A 61 -2.40 8.98 1.00
CA ARG A 61 -2.96 7.73 1.54
C ARG A 61 -2.41 6.56 0.76
N ILE A 62 -1.99 5.52 1.47
CA ILE A 62 -1.60 4.25 0.86
C ILE A 62 -2.85 3.60 0.27
N GLN A 63 -2.77 3.24 -1.00
CA GLN A 63 -3.84 2.58 -1.76
C GLN A 63 -3.40 1.23 -2.34
N GLY A 64 -2.11 0.91 -2.25
CA GLY A 64 -1.53 -0.35 -2.72
C GLY A 64 -0.10 -0.54 -2.21
N PHE A 65 0.40 -1.78 -2.29
CA PHE A 65 1.72 -2.21 -1.83
C PHE A 65 2.23 -3.38 -2.68
#